data_AF-A0A0B1SGL1-F1
#
_entry.id   AF-A0A0B1SGL1-F1
#
_cell.length_a   1.000
_cell.length_b   1.000
_cell.length_c   1.000
_cell.angle_alpha   90.00
_cell.angle_beta   90.00
_cell.angle_gamma   90.00
#
_symmetry.space_group_name_H-M   'P 1'
#
loop_
_entity.id
_entity.type
_entity.pdbx_description
1 polymer ?
#
loop_
_entity_poly.entity_id
_entity_poly.type
_entity_poly.pdbx_seq_one_letter_code
_entity_poly.pdbx_strand_id
1 'polypeptide(L)'
;MGIALLSAFEHPDGVYVTITSEMKYGKEIYCRYFNKSKNEIGAPYKTLVFPEYTVSCIRRKGAVSISLSDTAHGSYEFPVPITDRTKQEPAHFFSVCLAPLYGAGPKWLQIAEFMEHYKIQV
;
A
#
# COMPACT_ATOMS: atom_id res chain seq x y z
N MET A 1 -0.34 1.75 -20.08
CA MET A 1 -1.19 1.52 -18.88
C MET A 1 -0.73 0.20 -18.30
N GLY A 2 -0.31 0.16 -17.03
CA GLY A 2 0.32 -1.04 -16.47
C GLY A 2 0.58 -0.94 -14.97
N ILE A 3 -0.33 -0.30 -14.22
CA ILE A 3 -0.32 -0.28 -12.75
C ILE A 3 -1.70 -0.72 -12.27
N ALA A 4 -1.85 -2.01 -12.05
CA ALA A 4 -3.03 -2.64 -11.49
C ALA A 4 -3.03 -2.50 -9.96
N LEU A 5 -4.08 -1.89 -9.42
CA LEU A 5 -4.26 -1.64 -7.99
C LEU A 5 -5.02 -2.80 -7.34
N LEU A 6 -4.58 -3.23 -6.15
CA LEU A 6 -5.29 -4.24 -5.35
C LEU A 6 -6.05 -3.61 -4.19
N SER A 7 -5.35 -2.86 -3.35
CA SER A 7 -5.90 -2.32 -2.10
C SER A 7 -5.09 -1.12 -1.60
N ALA A 8 -5.68 -0.35 -0.68
CA ALA A 8 -5.02 0.75 0.00
C ALA A 8 -5.38 0.82 1.48
N PHE A 9 -4.37 0.98 2.34
CA PHE A 9 -4.49 1.00 3.79
C PHE A 9 -3.86 2.25 4.39
N GLU A 10 -4.61 2.95 5.25
CA GLU A 10 -4.12 4.12 5.96
C GLU A 10 -3.61 3.73 7.34
N HIS A 11 -2.32 3.99 7.57
CA HIS A 11 -1.61 3.81 8.83
C HIS A 11 -1.20 5.18 9.40
N PRO A 12 -0.73 5.27 10.66
CA PRO A 12 -0.35 6.56 11.26
C PRO A 12 0.71 7.35 10.47
N ASP A 13 1.62 6.63 9.83
CA ASP A 13 2.78 7.13 9.07
C ASP A 13 2.49 7.40 7.59
N GLY A 14 1.51 6.72 6.98
CA GLY A 14 1.26 6.85 5.55
C GLY A 14 0.02 6.11 5.04
N VAL A 15 -0.17 6.15 3.74
CA VAL A 15 -1.10 5.28 3.01
C VAL A 15 -0.27 4.30 2.19
N TYR A 16 -0.46 3.01 2.42
CA TYR A 16 0.19 1.95 1.67
C TYR A 16 -0.75 1.42 0.61
N VAL A 17 -0.32 1.48 -0.64
CA VAL A 17 -1.09 0.97 -1.78
C VAL A 17 -0.40 -0.28 -2.31
N THR A 18 -1.15 -1.38 -2.37
CA THR A 18 -0.68 -2.64 -2.93
C THR A 18 -1.05 -2.71 -4.41
N ILE A 19 -0.09 -3.08 -5.25
CA ILE A 19 -0.25 -3.24 -6.69
C ILE A 19 0.00 -4.70 -7.10
N THR A 20 -0.59 -5.16 -8.19
CA THR A 20 -0.29 -6.49 -8.78
C THR A 20 0.60 -6.40 -10.00
N SER A 21 1.05 -5.19 -10.37
CA SER A 21 1.91 -5.00 -11.54
C SER A 21 3.36 -5.35 -11.27
N GLU A 22 3.89 -6.20 -12.15
CA GLU A 22 5.29 -6.64 -12.14
C GLU A 22 6.25 -5.57 -12.70
N MET A 23 7.54 -5.71 -12.39
CA MET A 23 8.62 -4.86 -12.91
C MET A 23 8.42 -3.36 -12.64
N LYS A 24 7.76 -3.03 -11.53
CA LYS A 24 7.56 -1.67 -11.04
C LYS A 24 8.52 -1.28 -9.91
N TYR A 25 9.26 -2.22 -9.34
CA TYR A 25 10.24 -1.98 -8.29
C TYR A 25 11.20 -0.83 -8.64
N GLY A 26 11.34 0.12 -7.73
CA GLY A 26 12.22 1.29 -7.88
C GLY A 26 11.78 2.32 -8.91
N LYS A 27 10.65 2.13 -9.61
CA LYS A 27 10.13 3.14 -10.52
C LYS A 27 9.45 4.26 -9.76
N GLU A 28 9.62 5.48 -10.28
CA GLU A 28 8.90 6.65 -9.81
C GLU A 28 7.44 6.56 -10.27
N ILE A 29 6.52 6.85 -9.35
CA ILE A 29 5.08 6.86 -9.58
C ILE A 29 4.44 8.00 -8.77
N TYR A 30 3.20 8.33 -9.11
CA TYR A 30 2.48 9.44 -8.53
C TYR A 30 1.21 8.97 -7.86
N CYS A 31 1.07 9.26 -6.57
CA CYS A 31 -0.16 9.01 -5.81
C CYS A 31 -1.19 10.10 -6.09
N ARG A 32 -2.39 9.69 -6.48
CA ARG A 32 -3.55 10.55 -6.78
C ARG A 32 -4.66 10.28 -5.77
N TYR A 33 -5.15 11.33 -5.13
CA TYR A 33 -6.11 11.22 -4.03
C TYR A 33 -7.48 11.69 -4.49
N PHE A 34 -8.53 11.01 -4.06
CA PHE A 34 -9.90 11.29 -4.46
C PHE A 34 -10.80 11.46 -3.24
N ASN A 35 -11.73 12.41 -3.31
CA ASN A 35 -12.75 12.62 -2.27
C ASN A 35 -13.97 11.71 -2.49
N LYS A 36 -14.98 11.81 -1.62
CA LYS A 36 -16.26 11.07 -1.73
C LYS A 36 -17.00 11.32 -3.04
N SER A 37 -16.82 12.49 -3.65
CA SER A 37 -17.41 12.87 -4.94
C SER A 37 -16.57 12.42 -6.14
N LYS A 38 -15.50 11.64 -5.92
CA LYS A 38 -14.51 11.20 -6.94
C LYS A 38 -13.75 12.33 -7.61
N ASN A 39 -13.64 13.50 -6.97
CA ASN A 39 -12.80 14.60 -7.44
C ASN A 39 -11.38 14.44 -6.90
N GLU A 40 -10.39 14.73 -7.74
CA GLU A 40 -8.98 14.73 -7.33
C GLU A 40 -8.69 15.83 -6.29
N ILE A 41 -7.92 15.47 -5.27
CA ILE A 41 -7.54 16.35 -4.17
C ILE A 41 -6.07 16.70 -4.27
N GLY A 42 -5.79 17.97 -4.56
CA GLY A 42 -4.44 18.54 -4.54
C GLY A 42 -3.50 17.99 -5.62
N ALA A 43 -2.22 18.36 -5.54
CA ALA A 43 -1.22 17.93 -6.50
C ALA A 43 -0.86 16.44 -6.34
N PRO A 44 -0.59 15.67 -7.40
CA PRO A 44 -0.09 14.31 -7.28
C PRO A 44 1.18 14.22 -6.41
N TYR A 45 1.28 13.22 -5.54
CA TYR A 45 2.46 13.03 -4.69
C TYR A 45 3.44 12.08 -5.36
N LYS A 46 4.67 12.54 -5.64
CA LYS A 46 5.71 11.71 -6.22
C LYS A 46 6.31 10.78 -5.16
N THR A 47 6.36 9.50 -5.48
CA THR A 47 6.98 8.47 -4.65
C THR A 47 7.64 7.41 -5.54
N LEU A 48 8.21 6.39 -4.92
CA LEU A 48 8.80 5.24 -5.59
C LEU A 48 8.13 3.96 -5.11
N VAL A 49 8.14 2.93 -5.96
CA VAL A 49 7.62 1.60 -5.61
C VAL A 49 8.66 0.87 -4.78
N PHE A 50 8.39 0.76 -3.47
CA PHE A 50 9.19 0.00 -2.54
C PHE A 50 8.37 -0.33 -1.27
N PRO A 51 8.43 -1.58 -0.77
CA PRO A 51 9.04 -2.78 -1.36
C PRO A 51 8.33 -3.20 -2.67
N GLU A 52 8.74 -4.31 -3.28
CA GLU A 52 8.05 -4.82 -4.47
C GLU A 52 6.53 -4.93 -4.20
N TYR A 53 5.71 -4.54 -5.20
CA TYR A 53 4.25 -4.50 -5.11
C TYR A 53 3.64 -3.51 -4.10
N THR A 54 4.44 -2.66 -3.45
CA THR A 54 3.95 -1.71 -2.45
C THR A 54 4.39 -0.29 -2.74
N VAL A 55 3.49 0.65 -2.48
CA VAL A 55 3.71 2.08 -2.70
C VAL A 55 3.37 2.84 -1.43
N SER A 56 4.34 3.56 -0.88
CA SER A 56 4.14 4.43 0.28
C SER A 56 3.78 5.85 -0.17
N CYS A 57 2.57 6.26 0.16
CA CYS A 57 1.99 7.58 -0.12
C CYS A 57 1.78 8.35 1.19
N ILE A 58 1.78 9.68 1.12
CA ILE A 58 1.45 10.51 2.29
C ILE A 58 -0.05 10.52 2.59
N ARG A 59 -0.42 10.79 3.83
CA ARG A 59 -1.82 10.96 4.21
C ARG A 59 -2.35 12.31 3.76
N ARG A 60 -3.61 12.34 3.32
CA ARG A 60 -4.32 13.59 2.98
C ARG A 60 -5.70 13.63 3.60
N LYS A 61 -5.99 14.72 4.32
CA LYS A 61 -7.31 14.95 4.91
C LYS A 61 -8.38 14.99 3.81
N GLY A 62 -9.43 14.19 3.97
CA GLY A 62 -10.56 14.12 3.05
C GLY A 62 -10.39 13.16 1.87
N ALA A 63 -9.24 12.49 1.74
CA ALA A 63 -9.06 11.42 0.77
C ALA A 63 -9.82 10.16 1.24
N VAL A 64 -10.67 9.63 0.37
CA VAL A 64 -11.44 8.39 0.61
C VAL A 64 -11.01 7.28 -0.34
N SER A 65 -10.44 7.65 -1.48
CA SER A 65 -9.91 6.69 -2.45
C SER A 65 -8.58 7.21 -3.00
N ILE A 66 -7.75 6.28 -3.46
CA ILE A 66 -6.43 6.58 -4.00
C ILE A 66 -6.22 5.82 -5.31
N SER A 67 -5.48 6.42 -6.24
CA SER A 67 -5.01 5.78 -7.47
C SER A 67 -3.55 6.12 -7.69
N LEU A 68 -2.92 5.44 -8.64
CA LEU A 68 -1.53 5.63 -9.02
C LEU A 68 -1.42 5.95 -10.51
N SER A 69 -0.42 6.73 -10.87
CA SER A 69 -0.07 7.04 -12.26
C SER A 69 1.44 7.03 -12.47
N ASP A 70 1.89 6.66 -13.68
CA ASP A 70 3.32 6.69 -14.04
C ASP A 70 3.86 8.13 -14.17
N THR A 71 2.98 9.10 -14.45
CA THR A 71 3.32 10.54 -14.54
C THR A 71 2.34 11.39 -13.74
N ALA A 72 2.70 12.64 -13.41
CA ALA A 72 1.86 13.51 -12.59
C ALA A 72 0.45 13.73 -13.16
N HIS A 73 0.35 13.95 -14.48
CA HIS A 73 -0.91 14.19 -15.18
C HIS A 73 -1.30 13.08 -16.16
N GLY A 74 -0.73 11.88 -15.95
CA GLY A 74 -0.97 10.72 -16.81
C GLY A 74 -2.32 10.07 -16.58
N SER A 75 -2.56 8.99 -17.33
CA SER A 75 -3.67 8.11 -17.04
C SER A 75 -3.47 7.40 -15.70
N TYR A 76 -4.58 7.19 -15.01
CA TYR A 76 -4.64 6.50 -13.73
C TYR A 76 -5.69 5.38 -13.82
N GLU A 77 -5.54 4.35 -12.99
CA GLU A 77 -6.53 3.29 -12.89
C GLU A 77 -7.69 3.65 -11.96
N PHE A 78 -8.77 2.87 -11.99
CA PHE A 78 -9.92 3.14 -11.15
C PHE A 78 -9.51 3.23 -9.66
N PRO A 79 -9.82 4.32 -8.95
CA PRO A 79 -9.36 4.51 -7.58
C PRO A 79 -9.86 3.41 -6.65
N VAL A 80 -8.96 2.88 -5.82
CA VAL A 80 -9.28 1.93 -4.76
C VAL A 80 -9.64 2.66 -3.47
N PRO A 81 -10.61 2.15 -2.69
CA PRO A 81 -10.96 2.76 -1.41
C PRO A 81 -9.81 2.65 -0.41
N ILE A 82 -9.60 3.71 0.38
CA ILE A 82 -8.63 3.71 1.48
C ILE A 82 -9.33 3.14 2.71
N THR A 83 -8.76 2.08 3.27
CA THR A 83 -9.24 1.47 4.51
C THR A 83 -8.48 2.05 5.70
N ASP A 84 -9.19 2.68 6.64
CA ASP A 84 -8.60 3.27 7.85
C ASP A 84 -8.18 2.19 8.85
N ARG A 85 -6.87 2.09 9.11
CA ARG A 85 -6.25 1.21 10.11
C ARG A 85 -5.51 1.99 11.18
N THR A 86 -5.85 3.26 11.39
CA THR A 86 -5.20 4.11 12.41
C THR A 86 -5.75 3.91 13.82
N LYS A 87 -6.75 3.03 13.97
CA LYS A 87 -7.32 2.67 15.28
C LYS A 87 -6.28 1.98 16.16
N GLN A 88 -6.18 2.38 17.42
CA GLN A 88 -5.26 1.77 18.39
C GLN A 88 -5.60 0.31 18.69
N GLU A 89 -6.89 -0.03 18.70
CA GLU A 89 -7.35 -1.40 18.94
C GLU A 89 -7.92 -1.99 17.64
N PRO A 90 -7.33 -3.11 17.14
CA PRO A 90 -7.88 -3.80 16.00
C PRO A 90 -9.20 -4.47 16.40
N ALA A 91 -10.21 -4.40 15.53
CA ALA A 91 -11.51 -5.03 15.79
C ALA A 91 -11.42 -6.57 15.85
N HIS A 92 -10.42 -7.14 15.18
CA HIS A 92 -10.21 -8.58 15.09
C HIS A 92 -8.72 -8.90 15.20
N PHE A 93 -8.40 -10.07 15.75
CA PHE A 93 -7.06 -10.61 15.74
C PHE A 93 -6.79 -11.36 14.45
N PHE A 94 -5.66 -11.06 13.80
CA PHE A 94 -5.18 -11.80 12.65
C PHE A 94 -4.22 -12.91 13.12
N SER A 95 -4.50 -14.15 12.75
CA SER A 95 -3.68 -15.32 13.07
C SER A 95 -3.35 -16.10 11.80
N VAL A 96 -2.08 -16.50 11.63
CA VAL A 96 -1.63 -17.33 10.52
C VAL A 96 -1.03 -18.63 11.03
N CYS A 97 -1.41 -19.75 10.41
CA CYS A 97 -0.74 -21.03 10.63
C CYS A 97 0.58 -21.05 9.88
N LEU A 98 1.68 -21.20 10.60
CA LEU A 98 3.02 -21.34 10.02
C LEU A 98 3.41 -22.82 9.93
N ALA A 99 3.99 -23.22 8.79
CA ALA A 99 4.65 -24.50 8.67
C ALA A 99 5.90 -24.55 9.59
N PRO A 100 6.36 -25.75 9.99
CA PRO A 100 7.58 -25.88 10.78
C PRO A 100 8.78 -25.21 10.08
N LEU A 101 9.50 -24.35 10.80
CA LEU A 101 10.73 -23.74 10.32
C LEU A 101 11.88 -24.74 10.47
N TYR A 102 12.29 -25.37 9.37
CA TYR A 102 13.36 -26.39 9.38
C TYR A 102 14.78 -25.79 9.44
N GLY A 103 15.69 -26.55 10.04
CA GLY A 103 17.11 -26.24 10.19
C GLY A 103 17.46 -25.50 11.48
N ALA A 104 18.72 -25.61 11.93
CA ALA A 104 19.19 -25.05 13.20
C ALA A 104 19.63 -23.57 13.12
N GLY A 105 19.65 -22.98 11.93
CA GLY A 105 20.04 -21.58 11.73
C GLY A 105 18.97 -20.60 12.24
N PRO A 106 19.37 -19.38 12.66
CA PRO A 106 18.43 -18.36 13.10
C PRO A 106 17.46 -17.95 11.98
N LYS A 107 16.17 -17.82 12.31
CA LYS A 107 15.07 -17.50 11.36
C LYS A 107 14.43 -16.13 11.60
N TRP A 108 15.01 -15.31 12.47
CA TRP A 108 14.43 -14.03 12.90
C TRP A 108 14.16 -13.09 11.72
N LEU A 109 15.03 -13.06 10.70
CA LEU A 109 14.84 -12.19 9.54
C LEU A 109 13.62 -12.61 8.71
N GLN A 110 13.41 -13.91 8.52
CA GLN A 110 12.24 -14.44 7.80
C GLN A 110 10.94 -14.17 8.56
N ILE A 111 10.97 -14.29 9.90
CA ILE A 111 9.82 -13.98 10.74
C ILE A 111 9.51 -12.48 10.70
N ALA A 112 10.53 -11.62 10.77
CA ALA A 112 10.37 -10.17 10.70
C ALA A 112 9.78 -9.75 9.34
N GLU A 113 10.34 -10.27 8.24
CA GLU A 113 9.83 -10.03 6.88
C GLU A 113 8.36 -10.48 6.74
N PHE A 114 8.04 -11.68 7.25
CA PHE A 114 6.68 -12.19 7.27
C PHE A 114 5.73 -11.25 8.05
N MET A 115 6.11 -10.84 9.26
CA MET A 115 5.29 -9.94 10.07
C MET A 115 5.06 -8.58 9.38
N GLU A 116 6.10 -8.00 8.79
CA GLU A 116 5.98 -6.71 8.08
C GLU A 116 5.13 -6.82 6.82
N HIS A 117 5.26 -7.90 6.06
CA HIS A 117 4.41 -8.16 4.89
C HIS A 117 2.92 -8.14 5.24
N TYR A 118 2.53 -8.86 6.30
CA TYR A 118 1.13 -8.91 6.74
C TYR A 118 0.64 -7.62 7.37
N LYS A 119 1.47 -6.85 8.09
CA LYS A 119 1.07 -5.53 8.60
C LYS A 119 0.68 -4.57 7.48
N ILE A 120 1.35 -4.66 6.33
CA ILE A 120 1.12 -3.78 5.19
C ILE A 120 -0.05 -4.26 4.34
N GLN A 121 -0.24 -5.58 4.15
CA GLN A 121 -1.27 -6.14 3.26
C GLN A 121 -2.60 -6.51 3.94
N VAL A 122 -2.63 -6.81 5.24
CA VAL A 122 -3.79 -7.38 5.98
C VAL A 122 -4.11 -6.60 7.25
#